data_AF-A0A382M447-F1
#
_entry.id   AF-A0A382M447-F1
#
_cell.length_a   1.000
_cell.length_b   1.000
_cell.length_c   1.000
_cell.angle_alpha   90.00
_cell.angle_beta   90.00
_cell.angle_gamma   90.00
#
_symmetry.space_group_name_H-M   'P 1'
#
loop_
_entity.id
_entity.type
_entity.pdbx_description
1 polymer ?
#
loop_
_entity_poly.entity_id
_entity_poly.type
_entity_poly.pdbx_seq_one_letter_code
_entity_poly.pdbx_strand_id
1 'polypeptide(L)'
;MMARMESRIVLSVLTLTLLAIVPVSSQEAPQTSWGTPDLQGVWDFRSITPLERPEDLADQAFLSEEEAANLEQAAVNRIEELANKEAERTEVGGNIGAYNDFWMDRGTNTDDTRRTSLIVDPSNGRLPDMTEAGQARRESAPSSFNDKIYESYTELSSFDRCIMGFNAGPPMTPGAYNNNMQLFQTPEYVAVVTEMVHTVRIIPVGDSAASSDGIRQWSGNSRGHWDGDTFVVETQHFNDHDVYANWRGSSRDMT
;
A
#
# COMPACT_ATOMS: atom_id res chain seq x y z
N MET A 1 52.17 -75.80 -2.54
CA MET A 1 52.01 -75.01 -1.31
C MET A 1 50.76 -74.16 -1.50
N MET A 2 49.63 -74.60 -0.93
CA MET A 2 48.32 -73.97 -1.07
C MET A 2 48.27 -72.67 -0.27
N ALA A 3 47.92 -71.56 -0.90
CA ALA A 3 47.55 -70.32 -0.21
C ALA A 3 46.06 -70.05 -0.45
N ARG A 4 45.30 -70.06 0.64
CA ARG A 4 43.85 -69.90 0.71
C ARG A 4 43.43 -68.50 0.26
N MET A 5 42.37 -68.46 -0.54
CA MET A 5 41.69 -67.24 -0.99
C MET A 5 40.63 -66.90 0.07
N GLU A 6 40.90 -65.92 0.93
CA GLU A 6 39.91 -65.43 1.90
C GLU A 6 39.07 -64.31 1.28
N SER A 7 37.79 -64.61 1.09
CA SER A 7 36.76 -63.69 0.59
C SER A 7 36.38 -62.72 1.72
N ARG A 8 36.74 -61.44 1.58
CA ARG A 8 36.32 -60.38 2.51
C ARG A 8 35.04 -59.74 1.98
N ILE A 9 33.90 -60.11 2.54
CA ILE A 9 32.62 -59.44 2.31
C ILE A 9 32.68 -58.08 3.01
N VAL A 10 32.70 -56.99 2.24
CA VAL A 10 32.57 -55.62 2.75
C VAL A 10 31.08 -55.30 2.83
N LEU A 11 30.50 -55.38 4.03
CA LEU A 11 29.15 -54.90 4.30
C LEU A 11 29.18 -53.37 4.34
N SER A 12 28.67 -52.72 3.30
CA SER A 12 28.48 -51.27 3.26
C SER A 12 27.21 -50.92 4.03
N VAL A 13 27.34 -50.29 5.19
CA VAL A 13 26.21 -49.75 5.95
C VAL A 13 25.82 -48.41 5.31
N LEU A 14 24.71 -48.38 4.58
CA LEU A 14 24.11 -47.15 4.08
C LEU A 14 23.39 -46.45 5.24
N THR A 15 24.03 -45.45 5.84
CA THR A 15 23.37 -44.57 6.82
C THR A 15 22.43 -43.63 6.08
N LEU A 16 21.14 -43.97 6.02
CA LEU A 16 20.11 -43.11 5.48
C LEU A 16 19.91 -41.94 6.47
N THR A 17 20.50 -40.78 6.18
CA THR A 17 20.24 -39.56 6.95
C THR A 17 18.86 -39.06 6.54
N LEU A 18 17.83 -39.36 7.35
CA LEU A 18 16.54 -38.70 7.22
C LEU A 18 16.76 -37.21 7.55
N LEU A 19 16.85 -36.35 6.53
CA LEU A 19 16.59 -34.93 6.72
C LEU A 19 15.12 -34.83 7.09
N ALA A 20 14.84 -34.64 8.38
CA ALA A 20 13.56 -34.14 8.81
C ALA A 20 13.40 -32.77 8.15
N ILE A 21 12.53 -32.70 7.15
CA ILE A 21 11.99 -31.44 6.65
C ILE A 21 11.15 -30.93 7.82
N VAL A 22 11.77 -30.14 8.69
CA VAL A 22 11.02 -29.37 9.68
C VAL A 22 10.17 -28.42 8.83
N PRO A 23 8.84 -28.53 8.85
CA PRO A 23 8.02 -27.50 8.24
C PRO A 23 8.47 -26.18 8.87
N VAL A 24 8.76 -25.17 8.05
CA VAL A 24 8.93 -23.82 8.54
C VAL A 24 7.59 -23.45 9.17
N SER A 25 7.46 -23.74 10.46
CA SER A 25 6.47 -23.13 11.33
C SER A 25 6.51 -21.65 11.03
N SER A 26 5.35 -21.07 10.73
CA SER A 26 5.13 -19.62 10.74
C SER A 26 6.01 -19.03 11.83
N GLN A 27 7.05 -18.29 11.44
CA GLN A 27 7.88 -17.61 12.41
C GLN A 27 6.92 -16.67 13.14
N GLU A 28 6.78 -16.81 14.46
CA GLU A 28 5.98 -15.86 15.24
C GLU A 28 6.49 -14.46 14.89
N ALA A 29 5.56 -13.55 14.56
CA ALA A 29 5.92 -12.19 14.21
C ALA A 29 6.81 -11.61 15.32
N PRO A 30 7.90 -10.92 14.98
CA PRO A 30 8.78 -10.35 16.00
C PRO A 30 7.96 -9.53 16.98
N GLN A 31 8.27 -9.66 18.26
CA GLN A 31 7.57 -8.99 19.35
C GLN A 31 8.46 -7.91 19.94
N THR A 32 7.83 -6.82 20.33
CA THR A 32 8.47 -5.74 21.10
C THR A 32 8.77 -6.20 22.52
N SER A 33 9.63 -5.47 23.24
CA SER A 33 9.96 -5.78 24.65
C SER A 33 8.78 -5.59 25.62
N TRP A 34 7.69 -4.96 25.18
CA TRP A 34 6.45 -4.78 25.93
C TRP A 34 5.31 -5.69 25.44
N GLY A 35 5.60 -6.67 24.57
CA GLY A 35 4.69 -7.79 24.28
C GLY A 35 3.61 -7.54 23.23
N THR A 36 3.80 -6.55 22.36
CA THR A 36 2.98 -6.38 21.13
C THR A 36 3.79 -6.70 19.88
N PRO A 37 3.16 -7.06 18.74
CA PRO A 37 3.86 -7.22 17.47
C PRO A 37 4.74 -6.00 17.15
N ASP A 38 5.96 -6.28 16.66
CA ASP A 38 6.95 -5.29 16.28
C ASP A 38 6.73 -4.88 14.82
N LEU A 39 6.17 -3.67 14.64
CA LEU A 39 5.91 -3.08 13.34
C LEU A 39 7.09 -2.22 12.84
N GLN A 40 8.14 -2.05 13.64
CA GLN A 40 9.20 -1.09 13.32
C GLN A 40 9.96 -1.50 12.05
N GLY A 41 10.31 -0.50 11.24
CA GLY A 41 11.08 -0.73 10.03
C GLY A 41 10.65 0.14 8.87
N VAL A 42 11.26 -0.12 7.72
CA VAL A 42 10.88 0.47 6.44
C VAL A 42 10.01 -0.55 5.71
N TRP A 43 8.83 -0.09 5.30
CA TRP A 43 7.83 -0.86 4.62
C TRP A 43 7.58 -0.27 3.24
N ASP A 44 7.27 -1.15 2.32
CA ASP A 44 6.90 -0.83 0.96
C ASP A 44 5.43 -1.25 0.76
N PHE A 45 4.62 -0.32 0.26
CA PHE A 45 3.21 -0.56 0.00
C PHE A 45 2.88 -0.55 -1.50
N ARG A 46 3.87 -0.67 -2.39
CA ARG A 46 3.60 -0.81 -3.83
C ARG A 46 2.85 -2.13 -4.10
N SER A 47 1.87 -2.07 -4.98
CA SER A 47 1.09 -3.23 -5.40
C SER A 47 0.45 -2.96 -6.75
N ILE A 48 0.36 -4.00 -7.58
CA ILE A 48 -0.43 -3.94 -8.82
C ILE A 48 -1.91 -4.24 -8.57
N THR A 49 -2.29 -4.64 -7.35
CA THR A 49 -3.69 -4.83 -6.96
C THR A 49 -4.43 -3.48 -7.05
N PRO A 50 -5.49 -3.38 -7.87
CA PRO A 50 -6.19 -2.12 -8.05
C PRO A 50 -6.97 -1.75 -6.78
N LEU A 51 -7.25 -0.46 -6.59
CA LEU A 51 -8.06 -0.01 -5.46
C LEU A 51 -9.49 -0.59 -5.51
N GLU A 52 -10.11 -0.54 -6.69
CA GLU A 52 -11.46 -1.04 -6.95
C GLU A 52 -11.40 -2.28 -7.85
N ARG A 53 -12.25 -3.27 -7.57
CA ARG A 53 -12.31 -4.52 -8.33
C ARG A 53 -12.72 -4.26 -9.78
N PRO A 54 -12.01 -4.82 -10.77
CA PRO A 54 -12.44 -4.82 -12.16
C PRO A 54 -13.84 -5.42 -12.33
N GLU A 55 -14.64 -4.88 -13.25
CA GLU A 55 -16.06 -5.28 -13.40
C GLU A 55 -16.21 -6.73 -13.87
N ASP A 56 -15.28 -7.19 -14.70
CA ASP A 56 -15.18 -8.56 -15.19
C ASP A 56 -14.78 -9.55 -14.09
N LEU A 57 -14.27 -9.07 -12.95
CA LEU A 57 -13.90 -9.87 -11.79
C LEU A 57 -14.84 -9.67 -10.59
N ALA A 58 -16.00 -9.01 -10.75
CA ALA A 58 -16.84 -8.58 -9.62
C ALA A 58 -17.11 -9.67 -8.55
N ASP A 59 -17.36 -10.91 -8.98
CA ASP A 59 -17.64 -12.07 -8.13
C ASP A 59 -16.39 -12.88 -7.73
N GLN A 60 -15.21 -12.48 -8.20
CA GLN A 60 -13.93 -13.13 -7.95
C GLN A 60 -13.09 -12.27 -7.00
N ALA A 61 -13.19 -12.52 -5.70
CA ALA A 61 -12.44 -11.77 -4.69
C ALA A 61 -10.93 -12.04 -4.72
N PHE A 62 -10.52 -13.21 -5.22
CA PHE A 62 -9.13 -13.68 -5.24
C PHE A 62 -8.79 -14.29 -6.60
N LEU A 63 -7.58 -13.98 -7.07
CA LEU A 63 -6.98 -14.64 -8.22
C LEU A 63 -6.45 -16.02 -7.83
N SER A 64 -6.49 -16.95 -8.77
CA SER A 64 -5.68 -18.16 -8.72
C SER A 64 -4.19 -17.82 -8.82
N GLU A 65 -3.33 -18.79 -8.49
CA GLU A 65 -1.88 -18.60 -8.57
C GLU A 65 -1.43 -18.32 -10.00
N GLU A 66 -2.06 -18.98 -10.98
CA GLU A 66 -1.76 -18.80 -12.40
C GLU A 66 -2.20 -17.42 -12.89
N GLU A 67 -3.40 -16.96 -12.52
CA GLU A 67 -3.87 -15.61 -12.89
C GLU A 67 -3.00 -14.52 -12.28
N ALA A 68 -2.62 -14.65 -11.00
CA ALA A 68 -1.71 -13.72 -10.35
C ALA A 68 -0.34 -13.71 -11.06
N ALA A 69 0.26 -14.88 -11.30
CA ALA A 69 1.55 -14.97 -11.99
C ALA A 69 1.50 -14.37 -13.41
N ASN A 70 0.40 -14.55 -14.14
CA ASN A 70 0.21 -13.93 -15.45
C ASN A 70 0.11 -12.40 -15.35
N LEU A 71 -0.59 -11.88 -14.34
CA LEU A 71 -0.72 -10.44 -14.10
C LEU A 71 0.63 -9.81 -13.71
N GLU A 72 1.39 -10.47 -12.85
CA GLU A 72 2.72 -10.05 -12.42
C GLU A 72 3.71 -10.05 -13.59
N GLN A 73 3.70 -11.11 -14.41
CA GLN A 73 4.52 -11.17 -15.61
C GLN A 73 4.12 -10.09 -16.63
N ALA A 74 2.83 -9.81 -16.79
CA ALA A 74 2.36 -8.72 -17.64
C ALA A 74 2.83 -7.35 -17.14
N ALA A 75 2.87 -7.14 -15.81
CA ALA A 75 3.42 -5.92 -15.21
C ALA A 75 4.92 -5.77 -15.51
N VAL A 76 5.69 -6.85 -15.37
CA VAL A 76 7.13 -6.87 -15.73
C VAL A 76 7.35 -6.55 -17.20
N ASN A 77 6.62 -7.23 -18.11
CA ASN A 77 6.74 -7.03 -19.55
C ASN A 77 6.41 -5.58 -19.93
N ARG A 78 5.38 -5.00 -19.31
CA ARG A 78 4.99 -3.60 -19.53
C ARG A 78 6.10 -2.64 -19.11
N ILE A 79 6.72 -2.86 -17.96
CA ILE A 79 7.83 -2.04 -17.47
C ILE A 79 9.02 -2.15 -18.44
N GLU A 80 9.36 -3.36 -18.89
CA GLU A 80 10.45 -3.56 -19.86
C GLU A 80 10.15 -2.86 -21.21
N GLU A 81 8.93 -2.96 -21.71
CA GLU A 81 8.50 -2.26 -22.93
C GLU A 81 8.63 -0.75 -22.76
N LEU A 82 8.11 -0.19 -21.67
CA LEU A 82 8.13 1.25 -21.41
C LEU A 82 9.55 1.79 -21.15
N ALA A 83 10.40 1.00 -20.50
CA ALA A 83 11.80 1.36 -20.26
C ALA A 83 12.62 1.43 -21.56
N ASN A 84 12.27 0.60 -22.55
CA ASN A 84 12.94 0.54 -23.86
C ASN A 84 12.25 1.39 -24.95
N LYS A 85 11.10 1.98 -24.65
CA LYS A 85 10.35 2.82 -25.58
C LYS A 85 11.16 4.07 -25.95
N GLU A 86 11.15 4.44 -27.22
CA GLU A 86 11.81 5.67 -27.66
C GLU A 86 11.20 6.90 -26.99
N ALA A 87 12.05 7.88 -26.68
CA ALA A 87 11.60 9.12 -26.08
C ALA A 87 10.72 9.90 -27.07
N GLU A 88 9.44 10.03 -26.73
CA GLU A 88 8.50 10.87 -27.45
C GLU A 88 8.81 12.34 -27.17
N ARG A 89 9.03 13.14 -28.22
CA ARG A 89 9.22 14.59 -28.04
C ARG A 89 7.86 15.25 -27.84
N THR A 90 7.83 16.20 -26.91
CA THR A 90 6.65 17.05 -26.72
C THR A 90 6.43 17.94 -27.92
N GLU A 91 5.18 18.06 -28.36
CA GLU A 91 4.76 18.97 -29.41
C GLU A 91 4.14 20.23 -28.80
N VAL A 92 4.31 21.37 -29.48
CA VAL A 92 3.73 22.65 -29.01
C VAL A 92 2.21 22.53 -28.98
N GLY A 93 1.62 22.79 -27.81
CA GLY A 93 0.18 22.65 -27.59
C GLY A 93 -0.29 21.20 -27.35
N GLY A 94 0.64 20.23 -27.34
CA GLY A 94 0.37 18.85 -26.98
C GLY A 94 0.57 18.57 -25.48
N ASN A 95 0.28 17.33 -25.09
CA ASN A 95 0.55 16.85 -23.75
C ASN A 95 2.07 16.82 -23.49
N ILE A 96 2.51 17.44 -22.39
CA ILE A 96 3.92 17.49 -22.00
C ILE A 96 4.43 16.15 -21.45
N GLY A 97 3.54 15.17 -21.24
CA GLY A 97 3.84 13.83 -20.76
C GLY A 97 4.16 13.78 -19.27
N ALA A 98 4.72 12.64 -18.85
CA ALA A 98 5.24 12.41 -17.50
C ALA A 98 6.69 11.90 -17.60
N TYR A 99 7.28 11.52 -16.46
CA TYR A 99 8.59 10.87 -16.44
C TYR A 99 8.60 9.59 -17.28
N ASN A 100 9.78 9.22 -17.81
CA ASN A 100 9.98 7.89 -18.36
C ASN A 100 9.88 6.83 -17.25
N ASP A 101 9.72 5.57 -17.65
CA ASP A 101 9.42 4.48 -16.71
C ASP A 101 10.54 4.21 -15.70
N PHE A 102 11.78 4.62 -16.01
CA PHE A 102 12.91 4.58 -15.08
C PHE A 102 12.62 5.22 -13.71
N TRP A 103 11.79 6.28 -13.66
CA TRP A 103 11.42 6.96 -12.41
C TRP A 103 10.16 6.41 -11.75
N MET A 104 9.54 5.38 -12.34
CA MET A 104 8.32 4.79 -11.83
C MET A 104 8.66 3.56 -10.97
N ASP A 105 7.98 3.43 -9.84
CA ASP A 105 8.02 2.26 -8.95
C ASP A 105 6.61 1.82 -8.61
N ARG A 106 5.92 1.29 -9.63
CA ARG A 106 4.52 0.84 -9.55
C ARG A 106 4.36 -0.52 -8.85
N GLY A 107 5.47 -1.21 -8.60
CA GLY A 107 5.47 -2.63 -8.21
C GLY A 107 5.16 -3.56 -9.37
N THR A 108 5.44 -4.84 -9.16
CA THR A 108 5.20 -5.93 -10.14
C THR A 108 4.37 -7.06 -9.56
N ASN A 109 4.04 -6.99 -8.27
CA ASN A 109 3.47 -8.10 -7.53
C ASN A 109 2.06 -7.77 -7.07
N THR A 110 1.21 -8.79 -7.06
CA THR A 110 -0.02 -8.78 -6.29
C THR A 110 0.32 -8.87 -4.79
N ASP A 111 -0.64 -8.54 -3.93
CA ASP A 111 -0.50 -8.83 -2.51
C ASP A 111 -0.50 -10.36 -2.24
N ASP A 112 0.05 -10.81 -1.12
CA ASP A 112 0.15 -12.24 -0.77
C ASP A 112 -1.21 -12.97 -0.77
N THR A 113 -2.30 -12.24 -0.57
CA THR A 113 -3.65 -12.83 -0.60
C THR A 113 -4.19 -12.96 -2.01
N ARG A 114 -3.54 -12.35 -3.01
CA ARG A 114 -3.93 -12.30 -4.43
C ARG A 114 -5.32 -11.72 -4.64
N ARG A 115 -5.65 -10.68 -3.88
CA ARG A 115 -6.95 -10.03 -3.99
C ARG A 115 -7.06 -9.29 -5.32
N THR A 116 -8.29 -9.21 -5.81
CA THR A 116 -8.61 -8.45 -7.03
C THR A 116 -8.90 -6.97 -6.74
N SER A 117 -8.88 -6.56 -5.46
CA SER A 117 -9.09 -5.18 -5.03
C SER A 117 -8.48 -4.90 -3.65
N LEU A 118 -8.02 -3.66 -3.41
CA LEU A 118 -7.65 -3.20 -2.06
C LEU A 118 -8.89 -2.95 -1.18
N ILE A 119 -10.02 -2.57 -1.77
CA ILE A 119 -11.30 -2.48 -1.06
C ILE A 119 -11.80 -3.90 -0.79
N VAL A 120 -12.11 -4.16 0.47
CA VAL A 120 -12.62 -5.46 0.96
C VAL A 120 -14.10 -5.38 1.30
N ASP A 121 -14.51 -4.23 1.83
CA ASP A 121 -15.89 -3.89 2.15
C ASP A 121 -16.25 -2.57 1.45
N PRO A 122 -17.34 -2.51 0.67
CA PRO A 122 -18.30 -3.57 0.37
C PRO A 122 -17.69 -4.78 -0.37
N SER A 123 -18.34 -5.95 -0.26
CA SER A 123 -17.79 -7.24 -0.74
C SER A 123 -17.53 -7.28 -2.26
N ASN A 124 -18.20 -6.42 -3.03
CA ASN A 124 -17.94 -6.23 -4.47
C ASN A 124 -16.59 -5.54 -4.75
N GLY A 125 -15.87 -5.08 -3.71
CA GLY A 125 -14.54 -4.49 -3.81
C GLY A 125 -14.52 -3.14 -4.51
N ARG A 126 -15.63 -2.40 -4.53
CA ARG A 126 -15.74 -1.11 -5.22
C ARG A 126 -16.29 -0.05 -4.29
N LEU A 127 -15.98 1.22 -4.56
CA LEU A 127 -16.61 2.27 -3.77
C LEU A 127 -18.10 2.38 -4.11
N PRO A 128 -18.93 2.77 -3.13
CA PRO A 128 -20.30 3.20 -3.42
C PRO A 128 -20.31 4.38 -4.40
N ASP A 129 -21.39 4.48 -5.16
CA ASP A 129 -21.60 5.61 -6.07
C ASP A 129 -21.55 6.94 -5.31
N MET A 130 -20.90 7.93 -5.92
CA MET A 130 -20.81 9.26 -5.35
C MET A 130 -22.18 9.95 -5.40
N THR A 131 -22.57 10.57 -4.29
CA THR A 131 -23.79 11.39 -4.21
C THR A 131 -23.75 12.56 -5.21
N GLU A 132 -24.91 13.07 -5.61
CA GLU A 132 -25.01 14.25 -6.49
C GLU A 132 -24.20 15.45 -5.95
N ALA A 133 -24.25 15.67 -4.62
CA ALA A 133 -23.48 16.73 -3.97
C ALA A 133 -21.95 16.48 -4.03
N GLY A 134 -21.51 15.22 -3.99
CA GLY A 134 -20.11 14.86 -4.21
C GLY A 134 -19.67 15.08 -5.66
N GLN A 135 -20.51 14.69 -6.63
CA GLN A 135 -20.29 14.92 -8.06
C GLN A 135 -20.13 16.40 -8.36
N ALA A 136 -21.07 17.24 -7.90
CA ALA A 136 -21.01 18.68 -8.09
C ALA A 136 -19.74 19.32 -7.49
N ARG A 137 -19.32 18.90 -6.28
CA ARG A 137 -18.07 19.39 -5.67
C ARG A 137 -16.86 19.03 -6.52
N ARG A 138 -16.74 17.76 -6.93
CA ARG A 138 -15.62 17.27 -7.76
C ARG A 138 -15.53 17.97 -9.10
N GLU A 139 -16.67 18.17 -9.76
CA GLU A 139 -16.74 18.84 -11.06
C GLU A 139 -16.45 20.33 -10.92
N SER A 140 -16.85 20.98 -9.83
CA SER A 140 -16.64 22.41 -9.62
C SER A 140 -15.19 22.80 -9.35
N ALA A 141 -14.42 21.93 -8.68
CA ALA A 141 -13.09 22.24 -8.16
C ALA A 141 -12.01 22.30 -9.26
N PRO A 142 -11.16 23.36 -9.30
CA PRO A 142 -9.99 23.42 -10.16
C PRO A 142 -8.95 22.35 -9.78
N SER A 143 -8.41 21.61 -10.74
CA SER A 143 -7.45 20.53 -10.46
C SER A 143 -6.40 20.37 -11.53
N SER A 144 -5.24 19.86 -11.15
CA SER A 144 -4.14 19.48 -12.03
C SER A 144 -4.53 18.41 -13.05
N PHE A 145 -5.74 17.84 -12.92
CA PHE A 145 -6.32 16.84 -13.81
C PHE A 145 -7.50 17.37 -14.65
N ASN A 146 -7.76 18.68 -14.66
CA ASN A 146 -8.77 19.30 -15.53
C ASN A 146 -8.29 20.66 -16.10
N ASP A 147 -9.03 21.18 -17.09
CA ASP A 147 -8.64 22.42 -17.79
C ASP A 147 -9.06 23.70 -17.05
N LYS A 148 -9.48 23.61 -15.78
CA LYS A 148 -9.90 24.78 -15.01
C LYS A 148 -8.67 25.48 -14.45
N ILE A 149 -8.56 26.76 -14.77
CA ILE A 149 -7.45 27.60 -14.34
C ILE A 149 -7.69 28.03 -12.89
N TYR A 150 -6.67 27.85 -12.05
CA TYR A 150 -6.65 28.38 -10.68
C TYR A 150 -6.55 29.91 -10.68
N GLU A 151 -7.40 30.57 -9.91
CA GLU A 151 -7.34 32.02 -9.70
C GLU A 151 -6.43 32.40 -8.52
N SER A 152 -6.21 31.48 -7.58
CA SER A 152 -5.40 31.69 -6.38
C SER A 152 -4.67 30.40 -5.94
N TYR A 153 -3.55 30.56 -5.24
CA TYR A 153 -2.81 29.45 -4.63
C TYR A 153 -3.64 28.67 -3.60
N THR A 154 -4.73 29.26 -3.08
CA THR A 154 -5.65 28.61 -2.14
C THR A 154 -6.58 27.60 -2.80
N GLU A 155 -6.71 27.63 -4.13
CA GLU A 155 -7.52 26.69 -4.91
C GLU A 155 -6.73 25.44 -5.32
N LEU A 156 -5.40 25.49 -5.21
CA LEU A 156 -4.53 24.32 -5.39
C LEU A 156 -4.83 23.27 -4.33
N SER A 157 -4.74 22.00 -4.74
CA SER A 157 -5.00 20.89 -3.83
C SER A 157 -4.00 20.80 -2.68
N SER A 158 -4.34 20.03 -1.63
CA SER A 158 -3.36 19.72 -0.58
C SER A 158 -2.14 18.99 -1.12
N PHE A 159 -2.30 18.27 -2.24
CA PHE A 159 -1.23 17.58 -2.95
C PHE A 159 -0.37 18.54 -3.78
N ASP A 160 -0.99 19.43 -4.55
CA ASP A 160 -0.29 20.45 -5.37
C ASP A 160 0.50 21.44 -4.49
N ARG A 161 0.01 21.67 -3.27
CA ARG A 161 0.65 22.53 -2.27
C ARG A 161 1.67 21.81 -1.39
N CYS A 162 1.91 20.51 -1.62
CA CYS A 162 2.79 19.66 -0.82
C CYS A 162 2.49 19.72 0.69
N ILE A 163 1.21 19.85 1.05
CA ILE A 163 0.75 19.77 2.45
C ILE A 163 0.54 18.30 2.83
N MET A 164 -0.05 17.53 1.90
CA MET A 164 -0.25 16.09 2.00
C MET A 164 0.38 15.42 0.78
N GLY A 165 0.85 14.18 0.93
CA GLY A 165 1.25 13.36 -0.22
C GLY A 165 0.02 12.73 -0.90
N PHE A 166 0.04 12.64 -2.23
CA PHE A 166 -1.07 12.08 -3.03
C PHE A 166 -1.38 10.60 -2.70
N ASN A 167 -0.42 9.88 -2.13
CA ASN A 167 -0.52 8.48 -1.69
C ASN A 167 -0.33 8.30 -0.17
N ALA A 168 -0.18 9.39 0.59
CA ALA A 168 0.31 9.39 1.97
C ALA A 168 -0.79 9.55 3.06
N GLY A 169 -2.05 9.76 2.66
CA GLY A 169 -3.15 9.94 3.62
C GLY A 169 -3.53 8.63 4.33
N PRO A 170 -4.46 8.65 5.30
CA PRO A 170 -5.36 7.52 5.50
C PRO A 170 -6.52 7.59 4.47
N PRO A 171 -6.79 6.51 3.69
CA PRO A 171 -5.94 5.35 3.50
C PRO A 171 -4.72 5.69 2.63
N MET A 172 -3.62 4.96 2.85
CA MET A 172 -2.47 5.01 1.95
C MET A 172 -2.80 4.17 0.72
N THR A 173 -2.52 4.69 -0.47
CA THR A 173 -2.84 3.99 -1.72
C THR A 173 -1.62 3.92 -2.63
N PRO A 174 -1.27 2.75 -3.17
CA PRO A 174 -0.13 2.62 -4.07
C PRO A 174 -0.17 3.65 -5.19
N GLY A 175 0.92 4.40 -5.33
CA GLY A 175 1.13 5.38 -6.37
C GLY A 175 2.06 4.86 -7.47
N ALA A 176 2.38 5.72 -8.43
CA ALA A 176 3.34 5.38 -9.47
C ALA A 176 4.80 5.36 -8.99
N TYR A 177 5.08 5.96 -7.83
CA TYR A 177 6.38 6.05 -7.15
C TYR A 177 6.16 6.56 -5.71
N ASN A 178 7.22 6.65 -4.92
CA ASN A 178 7.20 7.07 -3.51
C ASN A 178 6.32 6.19 -2.60
N ASN A 179 6.42 4.88 -2.77
CA ASN A 179 5.60 3.88 -2.08
C ASN A 179 6.24 3.34 -0.78
N ASN A 180 7.18 4.06 -0.18
CA ASN A 180 7.78 3.67 1.09
C ASN A 180 7.18 4.40 2.29
N MET A 181 7.16 3.71 3.43
CA MET A 181 6.92 4.29 4.74
C MET A 181 7.87 3.73 5.78
N GLN A 182 8.11 4.48 6.84
CA GLN A 182 8.85 4.03 8.00
C GLN A 182 7.96 4.08 9.24
N LEU A 183 7.94 2.98 9.97
CA LEU A 183 7.20 2.84 11.22
C LEU A 183 8.15 2.93 12.41
N PHE A 184 7.80 3.78 13.36
CA PHE A 184 8.43 3.86 14.68
C PHE A 184 7.38 3.48 15.73
N GLN A 185 7.78 2.70 16.72
CA GLN A 185 6.87 2.15 17.71
C GLN A 185 7.40 2.36 19.11
N THR A 186 6.50 2.75 20.00
CA THR A 186 6.70 2.83 21.45
C THR A 186 5.49 2.16 22.12
N PRO A 187 5.52 1.91 23.44
CA PRO A 187 4.33 1.41 24.14
C PRO A 187 3.09 2.32 23.99
N GLU A 188 3.29 3.62 23.76
CA GLU A 188 2.22 4.63 23.79
C GLU A 188 1.87 5.20 22.40
N TYR A 189 2.73 5.02 21.39
CA TYR A 189 2.57 5.61 20.06
C TYR A 189 3.11 4.73 18.94
N VAL A 190 2.46 4.79 17.79
CA VAL A 190 3.00 4.40 16.48
C VAL A 190 3.13 5.66 15.63
N ALA A 191 4.31 5.92 15.08
CA ALA A 191 4.52 7.00 14.11
C ALA A 191 4.75 6.41 12.72
N VAL A 192 3.96 6.89 11.75
CA VAL A 192 4.09 6.56 10.33
C VAL A 192 4.73 7.73 9.61
N VAL A 193 5.91 7.53 9.06
CA VAL A 193 6.58 8.51 8.20
C VAL A 193 6.47 8.04 6.77
N THR A 194 5.83 8.82 5.91
CA THR A 194 5.68 8.48 4.49
C THR A 194 6.77 9.13 3.67
N GLU A 195 7.26 8.45 2.63
CA GLU A 195 8.26 9.00 1.72
C GLU A 195 7.75 10.27 1.01
N MET A 196 6.53 10.20 0.47
CA MET A 196 5.91 11.35 -0.19
C MET A 196 5.61 12.47 0.82
N VAL A 197 6.22 13.65 0.61
CA VAL A 197 6.07 14.85 1.46
C VAL A 197 6.66 14.71 2.87
N HIS A 198 7.30 13.58 3.22
CA HIS A 198 7.84 13.32 4.57
C HIS A 198 6.79 13.51 5.68
N THR A 199 5.53 13.15 5.40
CA THR A 199 4.43 13.37 6.34
C THR A 199 4.56 12.40 7.51
N VAL A 200 4.52 12.94 8.75
CA VAL A 200 4.55 12.15 9.98
C VAL A 200 3.14 12.09 10.58
N ARG A 201 2.55 10.90 10.60
CA ARG A 201 1.28 10.62 11.31
C ARG A 201 1.58 9.98 12.66
N ILE A 202 1.25 10.65 13.74
CA ILE A 202 1.42 10.14 15.11
C ILE A 202 0.10 9.51 15.55
N ILE A 203 0.14 8.25 15.95
CA ILE A 203 -1.02 7.45 16.35
C ILE A 203 -0.84 7.06 17.81
N PRO A 204 -1.52 7.72 18.75
CA PRO A 204 -1.53 7.30 20.14
C PRO A 204 -2.21 5.92 20.30
N VAL A 205 -1.72 5.12 21.24
CA VAL A 205 -2.17 3.75 21.51
C VAL A 205 -2.82 3.65 22.90
N GLY A 206 -3.98 3.00 22.98
CA GLY A 206 -4.66 2.72 24.25
C GLY A 206 -5.07 3.97 25.03
N ASP A 207 -4.73 4.06 26.31
CA ASP A 207 -5.11 5.19 27.18
C ASP A 207 -4.44 6.52 26.77
N SER A 208 -3.32 6.47 26.05
CA SER A 208 -2.64 7.66 25.48
C SER A 208 -3.48 8.31 24.37
N ALA A 209 -4.48 7.60 23.88
CA ALA A 209 -5.42 8.05 22.88
C ALA A 209 -6.53 8.96 23.47
N ALA A 210 -6.28 9.59 24.62
CA ALA A 210 -7.19 10.55 25.23
C ALA A 210 -7.63 11.67 24.25
N SER A 211 -8.86 12.16 24.46
CA SER A 211 -9.61 13.04 23.56
C SER A 211 -8.84 14.32 23.18
N SER A 212 -8.68 14.51 21.87
CA SER A 212 -8.40 15.81 21.26
C SER A 212 -9.64 16.26 20.49
N ASP A 213 -10.81 16.12 21.12
CA ASP A 213 -12.09 16.45 20.48
C ASP A 213 -12.05 17.89 19.96
N GLY A 214 -12.34 18.04 18.66
CA GLY A 214 -12.39 19.33 17.98
C GLY A 214 -11.10 19.78 17.29
N ILE A 215 -9.95 19.11 17.47
CA ILE A 215 -8.75 19.43 16.69
C ILE A 215 -8.81 18.70 15.34
N ARG A 216 -8.94 19.48 14.26
CA ARG A 216 -8.94 18.96 12.89
C ARG A 216 -7.55 19.03 12.27
N GLN A 217 -7.16 17.96 11.57
CA GLN A 217 -5.84 17.84 10.93
C GLN A 217 -5.98 17.36 9.49
N TRP A 218 -5.00 17.67 8.63
CA TRP A 218 -5.00 17.26 7.22
C TRP A 218 -5.05 15.74 7.04
N SER A 219 -4.28 14.99 7.83
CA SER A 219 -4.30 13.52 7.88
C SER A 219 -5.39 12.95 8.78
N GLY A 220 -6.29 13.81 9.30
CA GLY A 220 -7.19 13.45 10.39
C GLY A 220 -6.45 13.17 11.70
N ASN A 221 -7.24 12.86 12.71
CA ASN A 221 -6.82 12.57 14.08
C ASN A 221 -6.94 11.06 14.32
N SER A 222 -5.80 10.39 14.43
CA SER A 222 -5.74 8.92 14.53
C SER A 222 -5.76 8.42 15.97
N ARG A 223 -6.30 7.21 16.16
CA ARG A 223 -6.37 6.47 17.43
C ARG A 223 -6.09 5.00 17.16
N GLY A 224 -5.13 4.44 17.88
CA GLY A 224 -4.67 3.06 17.69
C GLY A 224 -5.04 2.15 18.86
N HIS A 225 -5.39 0.90 18.55
CA HIS A 225 -5.52 -0.17 19.52
C HIS A 225 -5.10 -1.52 18.93
N TRP A 226 -4.84 -2.50 19.78
CA TRP A 226 -4.52 -3.86 19.37
C TRP A 226 -5.76 -4.76 19.47
N ASP A 227 -6.07 -5.48 18.41
CA ASP A 227 -7.02 -6.59 18.36
C ASP A 227 -6.26 -7.87 18.03
N GLY A 228 -5.89 -8.62 19.07
CA GLY A 228 -4.90 -9.70 18.96
C GLY A 228 -3.57 -9.16 18.41
N ASP A 229 -3.12 -9.74 17.30
CA ASP A 229 -1.89 -9.32 16.60
C ASP A 229 -2.12 -8.19 15.57
N THR A 230 -3.34 -7.67 15.45
CA THR A 230 -3.69 -6.61 14.50
C THR A 230 -3.66 -5.24 15.16
N PHE A 231 -2.92 -4.30 14.58
CA PHE A 231 -2.98 -2.89 14.97
C PHE A 231 -4.09 -2.17 14.20
N VAL A 232 -5.17 -1.84 14.87
CA VAL A 232 -6.33 -1.15 14.31
C VAL A 232 -6.16 0.34 14.51
N VAL A 233 -6.34 1.12 13.43
CA VAL A 233 -6.27 2.59 13.49
C VAL A 233 -7.56 3.20 12.99
N GLU A 234 -8.24 3.91 13.88
CA GLU A 234 -9.39 4.74 13.55
C GLU A 234 -8.94 6.18 13.36
N THR A 235 -9.45 6.87 12.34
CA THR A 235 -9.07 8.26 12.07
C THR A 235 -10.30 9.09 11.79
N GLN A 236 -10.47 10.17 12.55
CA GLN A 236 -11.61 11.09 12.48
C GLN A 236 -11.11 12.54 12.37
N HIS A 237 -12.01 13.53 12.40
CA HIS A 237 -11.65 14.95 12.48
C HIS A 237 -10.67 15.41 11.38
N PHE A 238 -10.93 15.03 10.13
CA PHE A 238 -10.21 15.59 8.98
C PHE A 238 -10.47 17.10 8.85
N ASN A 239 -9.48 17.80 8.29
CA ASN A 239 -9.57 19.22 8.01
C ASN A 239 -10.72 19.53 7.04
N ASP A 240 -11.32 20.72 7.17
CA ASP A 240 -12.53 21.11 6.44
C ASP A 240 -12.23 21.90 5.15
N HIS A 241 -11.00 21.87 4.65
CA HIS A 241 -10.64 22.56 3.42
C HIS A 241 -11.24 21.86 2.18
N ASP A 242 -12.23 22.52 1.57
CA ASP A 242 -13.14 21.95 0.57
C ASP A 242 -12.51 21.42 -0.72
N VAL A 243 -11.34 21.92 -1.12
CA VAL A 243 -10.94 21.80 -2.53
C VAL A 243 -10.28 20.44 -2.81
N TYR A 244 -9.33 19.95 -2.00
CA TYR A 244 -8.73 18.61 -2.17
C TYR A 244 -7.95 18.17 -0.92
N ALA A 245 -8.44 18.53 0.27
CA ALA A 245 -7.87 18.07 1.54
C ALA A 245 -8.28 16.62 1.87
N ASN A 246 -9.33 16.13 1.21
CA ASN A 246 -10.16 15.05 1.72
C ASN A 246 -10.22 13.90 0.70
N TRP A 247 -9.99 12.68 1.19
CA TRP A 247 -10.04 11.45 0.39
C TRP A 247 -11.31 11.41 -0.48
N ARG A 248 -11.12 11.46 -1.80
CA ARG A 248 -12.19 11.37 -2.82
C ARG A 248 -13.37 12.33 -2.58
N GLY A 249 -13.11 13.54 -2.09
CA GLY A 249 -14.14 14.56 -1.89
C GLY A 249 -15.02 14.31 -0.66
N SER A 250 -14.53 13.58 0.35
CA SER A 250 -15.23 13.43 1.62
C SER A 250 -15.54 14.79 2.27
N SER A 251 -16.65 14.85 3.00
CA SER A 251 -17.08 16.07 3.68
C SER A 251 -16.50 16.13 5.10
N ARG A 252 -16.59 17.31 5.73
CA ARG A 252 -16.22 17.53 7.14
C ARG A 252 -17.03 16.68 8.14
N ASP A 253 -18.13 16.09 7.67
CA ASP A 253 -19.07 15.27 8.44
C ASP A 253 -18.78 13.76 8.29
N MET A 254 -17.68 13.39 7.62
CA MET A 254 -17.18 12.03 7.63
C MET A 254 -16.70 11.68 9.06
N THR A 255 -17.54 10.95 9.78
CA THR A 255 -17.30 10.42 11.14
C THR A 255 -16.70 9.04 11.10
#